data_AF-A0A950EGL0-F1
#
_entry.id   AF-A0A950EGL0-F1
#
_cell.length_a   1.000
_cell.length_b   1.000
_cell.length_c   1.000
_cell.angle_alpha   90.00
_cell.angle_beta   90.00
_cell.angle_gamma   90.00
#
_symmetry.space_group_name_H-M   'P 1'
#
loop_
_entity.id
_entity.type
_entity.pdbx_description
1 polymer ?
#
loop_
_entity_poly.entity_id
_entity_poly.type
_entity_poly.pdbx_seq_one_letter_code
_entity_poly.pdbx_strand_id
1 'polypeptide(L)'
;MKTFTKTLALATGLTLGLAAPFVRADAITPLTTENLPSATFNSLFQPISGDSVISSPFTYQGSPASGNVVSQVFQGTGPAAGLYAYAYQYDLNNVTDSDNSPVDLKGTSWKFNSTPILSDLTGTGTKVGAYTITDGAIGGVGAPGTQTPTELDWEPKTSSGSLLATYFDKTQGIPALQAGQNSATFVVLTNQAPTQKFVSI
;
A
#
# COMPACT_ATOMS: atom_id res chain seq x y z
N MET A 1 -3.29 -60.61 65.79
CA MET A 1 -4.39 -59.68 65.46
C MET A 1 -4.17 -59.14 64.05
N LYS A 2 -5.24 -59.10 63.23
CA LYS A 2 -5.26 -58.58 61.86
C LYS A 2 -5.33 -57.04 61.85
N THR A 3 -4.67 -56.40 60.89
CA THR A 3 -5.03 -55.07 60.34
C THR A 3 -4.35 -54.90 58.97
N PHE A 4 -5.03 -55.22 57.86
CA PHE A 4 -5.80 -54.34 56.96
C PHE A 4 -4.96 -53.39 56.06
N THR A 5 -4.75 -53.88 54.84
CA THR A 5 -4.71 -53.23 53.51
C THR A 5 -5.10 -51.75 53.46
N LYS A 6 -4.34 -50.94 52.70
CA LYS A 6 -4.78 -50.26 51.45
C LYS A 6 -3.70 -49.33 50.88
N THR A 7 -3.15 -49.74 49.74
CA THR A 7 -2.44 -48.90 48.78
C THR A 7 -3.39 -47.83 48.25
N LEU A 8 -3.03 -46.56 48.40
CA LEU A 8 -3.73 -45.46 47.75
C LEU A 8 -2.89 -44.98 46.57
N ALA A 9 -3.38 -45.27 45.36
CA ALA A 9 -2.89 -44.69 44.13
C ALA A 9 -3.34 -43.23 44.05
N LEU A 10 -2.42 -42.30 43.79
CA LEU A 10 -2.76 -40.99 43.25
C LEU A 10 -2.32 -40.96 41.80
N ALA A 11 -3.33 -40.92 40.94
CA ALA A 11 -3.24 -40.81 39.50
C ALA A 11 -3.20 -39.33 39.07
N THR A 12 -3.07 -39.17 37.75
CA THR A 12 -3.39 -38.01 36.91
C THR A 12 -2.25 -37.04 36.63
N GLY A 13 -1.86 -37.05 35.36
CA GLY A 13 -0.80 -36.25 34.80
C GLY A 13 -1.20 -34.81 34.59
N LEU A 14 -0.16 -33.97 34.60
CA LEU A 14 -0.25 -32.55 34.31
C LEU A 14 0.36 -32.32 32.92
N THR A 15 -0.43 -32.47 31.87
CA THR A 15 -0.08 -31.92 30.55
C THR A 15 -0.75 -30.55 30.42
N LEU A 16 -0.09 -29.50 30.90
CA LEU A 16 -0.44 -28.11 30.60
C LEU A 16 0.06 -27.76 29.20
N GLY A 17 -0.58 -28.34 28.18
CA GLY A 17 -0.39 -27.95 26.79
C GLY A 17 -1.30 -26.78 26.42
N LEU A 18 -1.10 -25.60 27.02
CA LEU A 18 -1.66 -24.37 26.47
C LEU A 18 -0.81 -23.97 25.27
N ALA A 19 -1.12 -24.53 24.10
CA ALA A 19 -0.71 -23.93 22.84
C ALA A 19 -1.47 -22.60 22.73
N ALA A 20 -0.86 -21.52 23.25
CA ALA A 20 -1.32 -20.18 22.93
C ALA A 20 -1.31 -20.06 21.39
N PRO A 21 -2.37 -19.56 20.75
CA PRO A 21 -2.30 -19.20 19.35
C PRO A 21 -1.24 -18.11 19.22
N PHE A 22 -0.08 -18.48 18.70
CA PHE A 22 0.90 -17.50 18.24
C PHE A 22 0.26 -16.80 17.04
N VAL A 23 -0.28 -15.60 17.26
CA VAL A 23 -0.57 -14.67 16.18
C VAL A 23 0.81 -14.28 15.64
N ARG A 24 1.28 -14.94 14.58
CA ARG A 24 2.37 -14.39 13.79
C ARG A 24 1.80 -13.20 13.04
N ALA A 25 2.45 -12.05 13.15
CA ALA A 25 2.21 -10.97 12.19
C ALA A 25 2.47 -11.54 10.79
N ASP A 26 1.55 -11.28 9.86
CA ASP A 26 1.74 -11.64 8.46
C ASP A 26 3.01 -10.95 7.93
N ALA A 27 3.79 -11.65 7.11
CA ALA A 27 5.05 -11.13 6.61
C ALA A 27 4.79 -9.97 5.64
N ILE A 28 5.39 -8.81 5.94
CA ILE A 28 5.44 -7.66 5.04
C ILE A 28 6.19 -8.09 3.77
N THR A 29 5.58 -7.87 2.61
CA THR A 29 6.09 -8.26 1.29
C THR A 29 6.46 -7.02 0.50
N PRO A 30 7.75 -6.77 0.21
CA PRO A 30 8.15 -5.64 -0.60
C PRO A 30 7.64 -5.80 -2.04
N LEU A 31 7.05 -4.73 -2.57
CA LEU A 31 6.64 -4.63 -3.96
C LEU A 31 7.78 -4.02 -4.76
N THR A 32 8.36 -4.81 -5.66
CA THR A 32 9.28 -4.27 -6.66
C THR A 32 8.53 -3.28 -7.55
N THR A 33 9.18 -2.16 -7.84
CA THR A 33 8.63 -1.07 -8.65
C THR A 33 9.46 -0.84 -9.90
N GLU A 34 8.80 -0.57 -11.02
CA GLU A 34 9.47 -0.13 -12.26
C GLU A 34 8.80 1.12 -12.81
N ASN A 35 9.56 1.98 -13.49
CA ASN A 35 8.99 3.15 -14.14
C ASN A 35 8.21 2.75 -15.39
N LEU A 36 6.96 3.18 -15.48
CA LEU A 36 6.08 2.99 -16.63
C LEU A 36 5.76 4.35 -17.24
N PRO A 37 6.01 4.58 -18.54
CA PRO A 37 5.59 5.81 -19.19
C PRO A 37 4.07 5.98 -19.14
N SER A 38 3.60 7.19 -18.86
CA SER A 38 2.17 7.54 -18.81
C SER A 38 1.44 7.18 -20.11
N ALA A 39 2.10 7.38 -21.27
CA ALA A 39 1.55 6.98 -22.57
C ALA A 39 1.32 5.47 -22.67
N THR A 40 2.27 4.66 -22.20
CA THR A 40 2.13 3.20 -22.14
C THR A 40 0.99 2.82 -21.21
N PHE A 41 0.92 3.41 -20.02
CA PHE A 41 -0.17 3.14 -19.08
C PHE A 41 -1.55 3.47 -19.69
N ASN A 42 -1.71 4.66 -20.26
CA ASN A 42 -2.97 5.12 -20.86
C ASN A 42 -3.37 4.29 -22.11
N SER A 43 -2.42 3.60 -22.75
CA SER A 43 -2.72 2.66 -23.83
C SER A 43 -3.24 1.30 -23.34
N LEU A 44 -2.87 0.92 -22.12
CA LEU A 44 -3.20 -0.38 -21.52
C LEU A 44 -4.42 -0.29 -20.60
N PHE A 45 -4.67 0.85 -19.98
CA PHE A 45 -5.66 1.03 -18.94
C PHE A 45 -6.58 2.21 -19.25
N GLN A 46 -7.84 2.07 -18.90
CA GLN A 46 -8.84 3.13 -19.00
C GLN A 46 -9.55 3.30 -17.65
N PRO A 47 -9.93 4.54 -17.27
CA PRO A 47 -10.76 4.77 -16.10
C PRO A 47 -12.03 3.91 -16.13
N ILE A 48 -12.40 3.33 -15.00
CA ILE A 48 -13.66 2.58 -14.91
C ILE A 48 -14.83 3.55 -15.10
N SER A 49 -15.78 3.20 -15.98
CA SER A 49 -16.96 4.04 -16.22
C SER A 49 -17.77 4.25 -14.95
N GLY A 50 -18.11 5.51 -14.66
CA GLY A 50 -18.81 5.89 -13.42
C GLY A 50 -17.93 5.80 -12.16
N ASP A 51 -16.62 5.66 -12.30
CA ASP A 51 -15.66 5.86 -11.22
C ASP A 51 -14.99 7.23 -11.38
N SER A 52 -15.12 8.06 -10.35
CA SER A 52 -14.55 9.41 -10.35
C SER A 52 -13.20 9.38 -9.65
N VAL A 53 -12.34 10.32 -10.02
CA VAL A 53 -11.12 10.60 -9.25
C VAL A 53 -11.52 10.95 -7.83
N ILE A 54 -10.89 10.30 -6.85
CA ILE A 54 -11.09 10.58 -5.45
C ILE A 54 -9.91 11.41 -4.97
N SER A 55 -10.19 12.54 -4.32
CA SER A 55 -9.20 13.33 -3.60
C SER A 55 -9.60 13.37 -2.13
N SER A 56 -8.76 12.78 -1.29
CA SER A 56 -9.01 12.68 0.15
C SER A 56 -7.96 13.52 0.89
N PRO A 57 -8.38 14.52 1.68
CA PRO A 57 -7.44 15.28 2.48
C PRO A 57 -6.86 14.42 3.60
N PHE A 58 -5.61 14.68 3.97
CA PHE A 58 -4.98 14.11 5.15
C PHE A 58 -4.31 15.20 5.99
N THR A 59 -4.19 14.92 7.28
CA THR A 59 -3.62 15.81 8.30
C THR A 59 -2.72 15.01 9.21
N TYR A 60 -1.51 15.51 9.46
CA TYR A 60 -0.72 15.03 10.58
C TYR A 60 -1.25 15.59 11.90
N GLN A 61 -1.05 14.82 12.97
CA GLN A 61 -1.49 15.22 14.30
C GLN A 61 -0.80 16.53 14.69
N GLY A 62 -1.60 17.58 14.95
CA GLY A 62 -1.10 18.89 15.37
C GLY A 62 -0.79 19.87 14.24
N SER A 63 -0.79 19.41 12.98
CA SER A 63 -0.52 20.26 11.83
C SER A 63 -1.81 20.72 11.12
N PRO A 64 -1.79 21.83 10.36
CA PRO A 64 -2.82 22.16 9.38
C PRO A 64 -3.02 21.04 8.34
N ALA A 65 -4.06 21.17 7.51
CA ALA A 65 -4.31 20.28 6.36
C ALA A 65 -3.02 20.03 5.58
N SER A 66 -2.48 18.82 5.67
CA SER A 66 -1.11 18.50 5.25
C SER A 66 -1.03 18.23 3.75
N GLY A 67 -2.12 17.75 3.15
CA GLY A 67 -2.21 17.52 1.71
C GLY A 67 -3.45 16.73 1.34
N ASN A 68 -3.46 16.22 0.10
CA ASN A 68 -4.45 15.28 -0.39
C ASN A 68 -3.78 14.04 -0.96
N VAL A 69 -4.44 12.89 -0.84
CA VAL A 69 -4.16 11.74 -1.69
C VAL A 69 -5.18 11.71 -2.82
N VAL A 70 -4.68 11.70 -4.05
CA VAL A 70 -5.48 11.52 -5.25
C VAL A 70 -5.39 10.06 -5.65
N SER A 71 -6.54 9.43 -5.90
CA SER A 71 -6.60 8.04 -6.31
C SER A 71 -7.66 7.80 -7.38
N GLN A 72 -7.39 6.82 -8.24
CA GLN A 72 -8.31 6.37 -9.27
C GLN A 72 -8.06 4.91 -9.63
N VAL A 73 -9.13 4.17 -9.90
CA VAL A 73 -9.06 2.79 -10.37
C VAL A 73 -9.28 2.74 -11.88
N PHE A 74 -8.44 1.94 -12.55
CA PHE A 74 -8.49 1.73 -13.98
C PHE A 74 -8.73 0.26 -14.28
N GLN A 75 -9.41 0.00 -15.39
CA GLN A 75 -9.59 -1.33 -15.95
C GLN A 75 -8.63 -1.52 -17.11
N GLY A 76 -7.94 -2.65 -17.11
CA GLY A 76 -7.06 -3.05 -18.20
C GLY A 76 -7.83 -3.42 -19.46
N THR A 77 -7.23 -3.07 -20.59
CA THR A 77 -7.76 -3.27 -21.94
C THR A 77 -6.71 -3.98 -22.79
N GLY A 78 -7.12 -4.57 -23.92
CA GLY A 78 -6.22 -5.29 -24.82
C GLY A 78 -5.35 -6.32 -24.08
N PRO A 79 -4.01 -6.21 -24.11
CA PRO A 79 -3.11 -7.16 -23.46
C PRO A 79 -3.14 -7.10 -21.92
N ALA A 80 -3.68 -6.03 -21.32
CA ALA A 80 -3.88 -5.90 -19.87
C ALA A 80 -5.31 -6.31 -19.44
N ALA A 81 -6.12 -6.87 -20.33
CA ALA A 81 -7.49 -7.27 -20.01
C ALA A 81 -7.55 -8.24 -18.83
N GLY A 82 -8.50 -8.01 -17.92
CA GLY A 82 -8.64 -8.77 -16.68
C GLY A 82 -7.80 -8.25 -15.51
N LEU A 83 -6.98 -7.22 -15.73
CA LEU A 83 -6.26 -6.50 -14.69
C LEU A 83 -6.99 -5.22 -14.28
N TYR A 84 -6.78 -4.82 -13.04
CA TYR A 84 -7.21 -3.55 -12.48
C TYR A 84 -6.01 -2.84 -11.87
N ALA A 85 -5.90 -1.55 -12.13
CA ALA A 85 -4.79 -0.71 -11.68
C ALA A 85 -5.30 0.34 -10.71
N TYR A 86 -4.75 0.37 -9.51
CA TYR A 86 -5.04 1.39 -8.50
C TYR A 86 -3.91 2.40 -8.51
N ALA A 87 -4.19 3.61 -8.98
CA ALA A 87 -3.23 4.70 -9.01
C ALA A 87 -3.38 5.58 -7.77
N TYR A 88 -2.25 6.05 -7.25
CA TYR A 88 -2.16 6.97 -6.11
C TYR A 88 -1.14 8.05 -6.38
N GLN A 89 -1.46 9.28 -5.99
CA GLN A 89 -0.57 10.42 -6.01
C GLN A 89 -0.79 11.23 -4.72
N TYR A 90 0.28 11.67 -4.09
CA TYR A 90 0.23 12.56 -2.93
C TYR A 90 0.55 13.98 -3.35
N ASP A 91 -0.34 14.92 -2.99
CA ASP A 91 -0.15 16.35 -3.19
C ASP A 91 -0.03 17.01 -1.81
N LEU A 92 1.18 17.44 -1.43
CA LEU A 92 1.40 18.11 -0.14
C LEU A 92 1.10 19.61 -0.25
N ASN A 93 0.39 20.12 0.74
CA ASN A 93 0.22 21.55 0.90
C ASN A 93 1.53 22.17 1.38
N ASN A 94 1.78 23.42 0.98
CA ASN A 94 2.91 24.18 1.49
C ASN A 94 2.57 24.78 2.86
N VAL A 95 2.66 23.95 3.92
CA VAL A 95 2.31 24.32 5.30
C VAL A 95 3.44 23.96 6.27
N THR A 96 3.45 24.64 7.41
CA THR A 96 4.37 24.41 8.52
C THR A 96 3.60 23.94 9.76
N ASP A 97 4.28 23.18 10.61
CA ASP A 97 3.78 22.78 11.92
C ASP A 97 3.95 23.92 12.96
N SER A 98 3.46 23.70 14.17
CA SER A 98 3.48 24.64 15.30
C SER A 98 4.86 25.10 15.75
N ASP A 99 5.91 24.32 15.44
CA ASP A 99 7.32 24.65 15.67
C ASP A 99 7.97 25.38 14.48
N ASN A 100 7.17 25.73 13.46
CA ASN A 100 7.57 26.39 12.23
C ASN A 100 8.43 25.51 11.29
N SER A 101 8.47 24.19 11.50
CA SER A 101 9.06 23.21 10.60
C SER A 101 8.12 22.89 9.42
N PRO A 102 8.61 22.66 8.19
CA PRO A 102 7.77 22.24 7.07
C PRO A 102 7.14 20.87 7.33
N VAL A 103 5.91 20.69 6.87
CA VAL A 103 5.20 19.41 6.97
C VAL A 103 5.55 18.54 5.76
N ASP A 104 6.41 17.55 5.99
CA ASP A 104 6.86 16.61 4.96
C ASP A 104 6.22 15.22 5.11
N LEU A 105 6.06 14.48 4.00
CA LEU A 105 5.62 13.09 4.01
C LEU A 105 6.82 12.14 3.99
N LYS A 106 7.06 11.48 5.12
CA LYS A 106 8.07 10.41 5.24
C LYS A 106 7.53 9.05 4.82
N GLY A 107 6.28 8.79 5.13
CA GLY A 107 5.60 7.55 4.76
C GLY A 107 4.15 7.53 5.22
N THR A 108 3.40 6.59 4.67
CA THR A 108 1.95 6.49 4.80
C THR A 108 1.49 5.05 4.61
N SER A 109 0.41 4.69 5.30
CA SER A 109 -0.18 3.35 5.28
C SER A 109 -1.67 3.45 5.04
N TRP A 110 -2.23 2.63 4.16
CA TRP A 110 -3.66 2.64 3.91
C TRP A 110 -4.18 1.29 3.44
N LYS A 111 -5.48 1.06 3.59
CA LYS A 111 -6.09 -0.26 3.39
C LYS A 111 -6.29 -0.55 1.90
N PHE A 112 -5.52 -1.47 1.33
CA PHE A 112 -5.77 -1.99 -0.03
C PHE A 112 -6.79 -3.12 0.01
N ASN A 113 -7.89 -2.95 -0.72
CA ASN A 113 -9.01 -3.89 -0.74
C ASN A 113 -8.81 -5.05 -1.73
N SER A 114 -7.56 -5.43 -2.00
CA SER A 114 -7.23 -6.54 -2.89
C SER A 114 -5.83 -7.10 -2.58
N THR A 115 -5.40 -8.11 -3.32
CA THR A 115 -4.03 -8.63 -3.30
C THR A 115 -3.27 -8.13 -4.54
N PRO A 116 -2.08 -7.52 -4.37
CA PRO A 116 -1.23 -7.15 -5.50
C PRO A 116 -0.82 -8.37 -6.32
N ILE A 117 -0.67 -8.19 -7.63
CA ILE A 117 -0.11 -9.23 -8.51
C ILE A 117 1.16 -8.72 -9.18
N LEU A 118 2.04 -9.64 -9.52
CA LEU A 118 3.21 -9.34 -10.34
C LEU A 118 2.83 -9.35 -11.82
N SER A 119 3.33 -8.36 -12.58
CA SER A 119 3.06 -8.21 -14.02
C SER A 119 4.28 -7.66 -14.74
N ASP A 120 4.33 -7.83 -16.07
CA ASP A 120 5.35 -7.24 -16.93
C ASP A 120 4.64 -6.35 -17.96
N LEU A 121 4.39 -5.10 -17.59
CA LEU A 121 3.78 -4.09 -18.48
C LEU A 121 4.82 -3.37 -19.34
N THR A 122 6.12 -3.50 -19.04
CA THR A 122 7.19 -2.89 -19.82
C THR A 122 7.68 -3.81 -20.95
N GLY A 123 7.30 -5.09 -20.93
CA GLY A 123 7.69 -6.09 -21.93
C GLY A 123 9.15 -6.49 -21.81
N THR A 124 9.77 -6.28 -20.64
CA THR A 124 11.20 -6.51 -20.39
C THR A 124 11.49 -7.93 -19.90
N GLY A 125 10.46 -8.71 -19.60
CA GLY A 125 10.54 -10.03 -18.98
C GLY A 125 10.57 -9.99 -17.45
N THR A 126 10.66 -8.80 -16.84
CA THR A 126 10.68 -8.63 -15.38
C THR A 126 9.26 -8.40 -14.88
N LYS A 127 8.82 -9.23 -13.92
CA LYS A 127 7.53 -9.02 -13.27
C LYS A 127 7.67 -8.20 -12.00
N VAL A 128 6.94 -7.10 -11.93
CA VAL A 128 6.92 -6.18 -10.78
C VAL A 128 5.53 -6.06 -10.17
N GLY A 129 5.47 -5.75 -8.88
CA GLY A 129 4.22 -5.65 -8.11
C GLY A 129 3.56 -4.27 -8.19
N ALA A 130 4.34 -3.27 -8.60
CA ALA A 130 3.87 -1.90 -8.77
C ALA A 130 4.65 -1.17 -9.86
N TYR A 131 4.11 -0.06 -10.32
CA TYR A 131 4.75 0.83 -11.29
C TYR A 131 4.75 2.26 -10.79
N THR A 132 5.74 3.04 -11.19
CA THR A 132 5.76 4.49 -10.96
C THR A 132 5.66 5.22 -12.29
N ILE A 133 4.97 6.35 -12.31
CA ILE A 133 4.76 7.19 -13.48
C ILE A 133 5.15 8.61 -13.10
N THR A 134 6.15 9.16 -13.80
CA THR A 134 6.75 10.47 -13.50
C THR A 134 6.63 11.47 -14.64
N ASP A 135 6.15 11.05 -15.81
CA ASP A 135 6.29 11.79 -17.07
C ASP A 135 4.97 12.35 -17.63
N GLY A 136 3.83 12.10 -16.97
CA GLY A 136 2.53 12.61 -17.41
C GLY A 136 1.36 12.10 -16.59
N ALA A 137 0.22 12.76 -16.78
CA ALA A 137 -1.04 12.40 -16.13
C ALA A 137 -1.57 11.05 -16.65
N ILE A 138 -2.30 10.33 -15.79
CA ILE A 138 -3.02 9.11 -16.15
C ILE A 138 -4.48 9.21 -15.74
N GLY A 139 -5.38 9.01 -16.70
CA GLY A 139 -6.81 9.27 -16.49
C GLY A 139 -7.07 10.67 -15.96
N GLY A 140 -7.72 10.76 -14.81
CA GLY A 140 -7.96 12.02 -14.10
C GLY A 140 -7.02 12.25 -12.91
N VAL A 141 -6.05 11.36 -12.66
CA VAL A 141 -4.94 11.64 -11.73
C VAL A 141 -4.06 12.70 -12.41
N GLY A 142 -3.80 13.80 -11.70
CA GLY A 142 -3.15 15.00 -12.24
C GLY A 142 -1.72 14.79 -12.73
N ALA A 143 -1.05 15.90 -13.04
CA ALA A 143 0.37 15.83 -13.42
C ALA A 143 1.20 15.34 -12.21
N PRO A 144 1.97 14.25 -12.37
CA PRO A 144 2.79 13.72 -11.29
C PRO A 144 3.98 14.64 -11.01
N GLY A 145 4.48 14.59 -9.79
CA GLY A 145 5.85 15.01 -9.50
C GLY A 145 6.85 13.92 -9.89
N THR A 146 8.10 14.13 -9.51
CA THR A 146 9.20 13.21 -9.87
C THR A 146 9.62 12.28 -8.74
N GLN A 147 9.23 12.57 -7.50
CA GLN A 147 9.66 11.80 -6.34
C GLN A 147 8.78 10.56 -6.16
N THR A 148 9.38 9.39 -6.36
CA THR A 148 8.75 8.08 -6.14
C THR A 148 8.91 7.65 -4.68
N PRO A 149 8.06 6.74 -4.17
CA PRO A 149 8.36 6.03 -2.93
C PRO A 149 9.73 5.34 -3.03
N THR A 150 10.53 5.43 -1.98
CA THR A 150 11.78 4.67 -1.82
C THR A 150 11.50 3.20 -1.53
N GLU A 151 10.40 2.94 -0.82
CA GLU A 151 9.91 1.59 -0.52
C GLU A 151 8.40 1.58 -0.71
N LEU A 152 7.89 0.48 -1.26
CA LEU A 152 6.46 0.21 -1.35
C LEU A 152 6.25 -1.22 -0.88
N ASP A 153 5.56 -1.40 0.24
CA ASP A 153 5.32 -2.69 0.84
C ASP A 153 3.85 -3.07 0.85
N TRP A 154 3.63 -4.38 0.79
CA TRP A 154 2.34 -5.01 0.97
C TRP A 154 2.29 -5.80 2.28
N GLU A 155 1.41 -5.43 3.18
CA GLU A 155 1.09 -6.19 4.39
C GLU A 155 -0.19 -7.01 4.14
N PRO A 156 -0.09 -8.31 3.82
CA PRO A 156 -1.26 -9.12 3.52
C PRO A 156 -2.14 -9.31 4.77
N LYS A 157 -3.44 -9.41 4.53
CA LYS A 157 -4.48 -9.88 5.45
C LYS A 157 -5.31 -10.95 4.72
N THR A 158 -6.29 -11.55 5.40
CA THR A 158 -7.05 -12.71 4.90
C THR A 158 -7.69 -12.54 3.51
N SER A 159 -8.15 -11.34 3.16
CA SER A 159 -8.79 -11.04 1.85
C SER A 159 -8.53 -9.61 1.36
N SER A 160 -7.56 -8.93 1.97
CA SER A 160 -7.20 -7.53 1.75
C SER A 160 -5.83 -7.30 2.38
N GLY A 161 -5.46 -6.07 2.67
CA GLY A 161 -4.24 -5.78 3.42
C GLY A 161 -3.94 -4.29 3.46
N SER A 162 -2.71 -3.94 3.81
CA SER A 162 -2.25 -2.55 3.91
C SER A 162 -1.14 -2.31 2.91
N LEU A 163 -1.24 -1.24 2.12
CA LEU A 163 -0.08 -0.72 1.38
C LEU A 163 0.66 0.25 2.28
N LEU A 164 1.99 0.19 2.23
CA LEU A 164 2.89 1.08 2.94
C LEU A 164 3.80 1.75 1.92
N ALA A 165 3.76 3.06 1.82
CA ALA A 165 4.69 3.82 0.96
C ALA A 165 5.60 4.66 1.83
N THR A 166 6.91 4.53 1.63
CA THR A 166 7.95 5.32 2.29
C THR A 166 8.60 6.23 1.26
N TYR A 167 8.81 7.50 1.60
CA TYR A 167 9.45 8.50 0.73
C TYR A 167 10.79 9.00 1.28
N PHE A 168 11.21 8.52 2.45
CA PHE A 168 12.41 8.95 3.15
C PHE A 168 13.36 7.77 3.39
N ASP A 169 14.61 7.92 2.98
CA ASP A 169 15.69 6.98 3.31
C ASP A 169 16.94 7.73 3.74
N LYS A 170 17.24 7.70 5.05
CA LYS A 170 18.44 8.33 5.61
C LYS A 170 19.74 7.67 5.12
N THR A 171 19.72 6.37 4.90
CA THR A 171 20.90 5.59 4.49
C THR A 171 21.31 5.93 3.06
N GLN A 172 20.32 6.15 2.18
CA GLN A 172 20.53 6.55 0.79
C GLN A 172 20.57 8.08 0.61
N GLY A 173 20.33 8.86 1.66
CA GLY A 173 20.28 10.32 1.60
C GLY A 173 19.08 10.87 0.82
N ILE A 174 17.99 10.10 0.74
CA ILE A 174 16.76 10.49 0.05
C ILE A 174 15.88 11.26 1.03
N PRO A 175 15.60 12.55 0.77
CA PRO A 175 14.75 13.36 1.65
C PRO A 175 13.29 12.89 1.57
N ALA A 176 12.51 13.21 2.59
CA ALA A 176 11.05 13.01 2.57
C ALA A 176 10.41 13.81 1.42
N LEU A 177 9.20 13.45 1.02
CA LEU A 177 8.44 14.27 0.06
C LEU A 177 8.10 15.61 0.73
N GLN A 178 8.60 16.70 0.15
CA GLN A 178 8.64 18.01 0.83
C GLN A 178 7.30 18.74 0.74
N ALA A 179 7.05 19.64 1.69
CA ALA A 179 5.91 20.55 1.66
C ALA A 179 5.78 21.27 0.30
N GLY A 180 4.56 21.31 -0.24
CA GLY A 180 4.27 21.93 -1.54
C GLY A 180 4.65 21.08 -2.77
N GLN A 181 5.12 19.84 -2.59
CA GLN A 181 5.45 18.93 -3.69
C GLN A 181 4.34 17.90 -3.96
N ASN A 182 4.30 17.44 -5.21
CA ASN A 182 3.54 16.28 -5.61
C ASN A 182 4.47 15.07 -5.72
N SER A 183 3.97 13.89 -5.37
CA SER A 183 4.68 12.64 -5.63
C SER A 183 4.57 12.26 -7.10
N ALA A 184 5.45 11.37 -7.55
CA ALA A 184 5.15 10.53 -8.70
C ALA A 184 3.86 9.75 -8.45
N THR A 185 3.14 9.41 -9.52
CA THR A 185 1.99 8.52 -9.42
C THR A 185 2.50 7.10 -9.34
N PHE A 186 2.12 6.35 -8.32
CA PHE A 186 2.42 4.92 -8.26
C PHE A 186 1.15 4.10 -8.40
N VAL A 187 1.30 2.95 -9.04
CA VAL A 187 0.21 2.10 -9.49
C VAL A 187 0.42 0.70 -8.97
N VAL A 188 -0.59 0.14 -8.31
CA VAL A 188 -0.58 -1.25 -7.84
C VAL A 188 -1.62 -2.04 -8.62
N LEU A 189 -1.22 -3.19 -9.15
CA LEU A 189 -2.09 -4.03 -9.98
C LEU A 189 -2.74 -5.15 -9.19
N THR A 190 -3.94 -5.52 -9.60
CA THR A 190 -4.63 -6.72 -9.13
C THR A 190 -5.46 -7.35 -10.24
N ASN A 191 -5.82 -8.63 -10.09
CA ASN A 191 -6.76 -9.34 -10.98
C ASN A 191 -8.17 -9.42 -10.38
N GLN A 192 -8.41 -8.82 -9.22
CA GLN A 192 -9.72 -8.79 -8.59
C GLN A 192 -10.42 -7.48 -8.93
N ALA A 193 -11.67 -7.59 -9.39
CA ALA A 193 -12.49 -6.42 -9.64
C ALA A 193 -12.66 -5.60 -8.33
N PRO A 194 -12.59 -4.26 -8.40
CA PRO A 194 -12.78 -3.42 -7.22
C PRO A 194 -14.14 -3.68 -6.58
N THR A 195 -14.14 -4.19 -5.34
CA THR A 195 -15.36 -4.37 -4.52
C THR A 195 -15.73 -3.09 -3.78
N GLN A 196 -14.72 -2.27 -3.45
CA GLN A 196 -14.84 -0.91 -2.97
C GLN A 196 -13.94 -0.05 -3.85
N LYS A 197 -14.54 0.98 -4.47
CA LYS A 197 -13.82 1.96 -5.30
C LYS A 197 -12.84 2.82 -4.48
N PHE A 198 -12.96 2.76 -3.17
CA PHE A 198 -12.18 3.53 -2.21
C PHE A 198 -11.02 2.72 -1.66
N VAL A 199 -9.93 3.43 -1.44
CA VAL A 199 -8.81 2.97 -0.62
C VAL A 199 -8.59 4.10 0.38
N SER A 200 -9.31 4.03 1.51
CA SER A 200 -9.26 5.11 2.52
C SER A 200 -7.91 5.08 3.22
N ILE A 201 -7.30 6.26 3.32
CA ILE A 201 -6.40 6.61 4.43
C ILE A 201 -7.25 6.82 5.68
#